data_AF-A0A536ZSL1-F1
#
_entry.id   AF-A0A536ZSL1-F1
#
_cell.length_a   1.000
_cell.length_b   1.000
_cell.length_c   1.000
_cell.angle_alpha   90.00
_cell.angle_beta   90.00
_cell.angle_gamma   90.00
#
_symmetry.space_group_name_H-M   'P 1'
#
loop_
_entity.id
_entity.type
_entity.pdbx_description
1 polymer ?
#
loop_
_entity_poly.entity_id
_entity_poly.type
_entity_poly.pdbx_seq_one_letter_code
_entity_poly.pdbx_strand_id
1 'polypeptide(L)'
;MLDALLAMQRRAPTLKELRGVDASAALVDLQVPGRFSLQAIVRYVHRLLRIPEVHVGGEITREEQGYELTLRSRDQRSVTIVGVRRSGDIGSLLAAAAEDVLRVVDPWILAHHYFAQETGEQPPEFTRTLATLEHMLRHAPAAERPWALNMQGICLMQQRQLMQAIERFRDAVAAGPQLPFIHQNWANALDLMGRFDEARAHRVRALEIPARTANLIANGAINASLLHRHSQALALARRGLALEPESGWAWSAWGYVLFGLHHFEQAAGACERSLASGANERYGSPPLAMAYAALGRPEKALAAALDEIERAGETEDALKGMGFARLAAGDARGAVANFDAALANAPGAGDAAYGRADALLALGELELALAHYERAVAVDPFYPQAHAGWAHALRALGRIEEAPARFAVAVRVDSAYAPAYRGWADTLQALGHSDEARPLFERAEAVERQNREPLPLR
;
A
#
# COMPACT_ATOMS: atom_id res chain seq x y z
N MET A 1 22.08 -6.18 22.06
CA MET A 1 22.18 -4.91 21.30
C MET A 1 22.41 -5.16 19.81
N LEU A 2 23.47 -5.87 19.40
CA LEU A 2 23.69 -6.17 17.97
C LEU A 2 22.48 -6.89 17.35
N ASP A 3 21.94 -7.90 18.02
CA ASP A 3 20.72 -8.59 17.56
C ASP A 3 19.51 -7.66 17.47
N ALA A 4 19.42 -6.67 18.37
CA ALA A 4 18.36 -5.67 18.34
C ALA A 4 18.53 -4.72 17.15
N LEU A 5 19.75 -4.25 16.88
CA LEU A 5 20.07 -3.42 15.71
C LEU A 5 19.82 -4.17 14.39
N LEU A 6 20.25 -5.43 14.31
CA LEU A 6 19.97 -6.32 13.18
C LEU A 6 18.48 -6.61 13.03
N ALA A 7 17.73 -6.75 14.13
CA ALA A 7 16.28 -6.93 14.08
C ALA A 7 15.56 -5.66 13.61
N MET A 8 16.02 -4.48 14.03
CA MET A 8 15.50 -3.19 13.57
C MET A 8 15.79 -2.96 12.08
N GLN A 9 17.03 -3.19 11.64
CA GLN A 9 17.43 -3.10 10.23
C GLN A 9 16.68 -4.09 9.35
N ARG A 10 16.55 -5.37 9.74
CA ARG A 10 15.83 -6.37 8.94
C ARG A 10 14.37 -6.00 8.66
N ARG A 11 13.80 -5.12 9.47
CA ARG A 11 12.42 -4.64 9.33
C ARG A 11 12.32 -3.31 8.57
N ALA A 12 13.44 -2.66 8.22
CA ALA A 12 13.46 -1.36 7.58
C ALA A 12 14.63 -1.23 6.58
N PRO A 13 14.37 -1.00 5.28
CA PRO A 13 15.44 -0.75 4.32
C PRO A 13 16.16 0.56 4.65
N THR A 14 17.48 0.57 4.44
CA THR A 14 18.28 1.78 4.61
C THR A 14 17.99 2.79 3.50
N LEU A 15 18.19 4.07 3.80
CA LEU A 15 18.03 5.16 2.83
C LEU A 15 18.99 5.01 1.62
N LYS A 16 20.11 4.31 1.80
CA LYS A 16 21.07 4.00 0.73
C LYS A 16 20.60 2.88 -0.19
N GLU A 17 20.02 1.82 0.35
CA GLU A 17 19.39 0.73 -0.42
C GLU A 17 18.25 1.29 -1.28
N LEU A 18 17.40 2.15 -0.71
CA LEU A 18 16.32 2.82 -1.43
C LEU A 18 16.81 3.74 -2.57
N ARG A 19 18.07 4.21 -2.48
CA ARG A 19 18.74 5.02 -3.52
C ARG A 19 19.54 4.18 -4.53
N GLY A 20 19.64 2.86 -4.34
CA GLY A 20 20.38 1.96 -5.25
C GLY A 20 21.89 2.15 -5.25
N VAL A 21 22.48 2.49 -4.09
CA VAL A 21 23.94 2.68 -3.95
C VAL A 21 24.57 1.43 -3.32
N ASP A 22 25.49 0.78 -4.04
CA ASP A 22 26.29 -0.33 -3.52
C ASP A 22 27.30 0.15 -2.46
N ALA A 23 27.46 -0.62 -1.38
CA ALA A 23 28.58 -0.41 -0.47
C ALA A 23 29.22 -1.72 -0.03
N SER A 24 30.53 -1.69 0.19
CA SER A 24 31.34 -2.84 0.56
C SER A 24 31.57 -2.88 2.07
N ALA A 25 31.60 -4.08 2.67
CA ALA A 25 32.00 -4.27 4.06
C ALA A 25 32.87 -5.55 4.22
N ALA A 26 34.00 -5.41 4.90
CA ALA A 26 34.89 -6.51 5.32
C ALA A 26 34.80 -6.76 6.84
N LEU A 27 34.92 -8.03 7.24
CA LEU A 27 34.73 -8.60 8.58
C LEU A 27 35.86 -8.29 9.58
N VAL A 28 35.52 -8.12 10.87
CA VAL A 28 36.46 -8.21 12.02
C VAL A 28 35.73 -8.73 13.27
N ASP A 29 36.37 -9.67 13.98
CA ASP A 29 35.99 -10.27 15.27
C ASP A 29 36.09 -9.31 16.47
N LEU A 30 35.35 -9.60 17.55
CA LEU A 30 35.40 -8.84 18.81
C LEU A 30 35.31 -9.72 20.06
N GLN A 31 36.37 -9.68 20.89
CA GLN A 31 36.37 -10.13 22.28
C GLN A 31 36.93 -9.05 23.21
N VAL A 32 36.24 -8.70 24.31
CA VAL A 32 36.83 -8.04 25.49
C VAL A 32 36.02 -8.36 26.76
N PRO A 33 36.63 -8.76 27.91
CA PRO A 33 35.95 -8.99 29.18
C PRO A 33 35.94 -7.75 30.11
N GLY A 34 34.89 -7.62 30.93
CA GLY A 34 34.87 -6.79 32.16
C GLY A 34 34.44 -5.32 32.02
N ARG A 35 34.52 -4.73 30.83
CA ARG A 35 33.89 -3.43 30.47
C ARG A 35 33.42 -3.50 29.02
N PHE A 36 32.19 -3.09 28.75
CA PHE A 36 31.59 -3.18 27.42
C PHE A 36 31.67 -1.83 26.72
N SER A 37 32.59 -1.70 25.74
CA SER A 37 32.76 -0.47 24.96
C SER A 37 31.81 -0.44 23.76
N LEU A 38 30.93 0.58 23.70
CA LEU A 38 30.00 0.76 22.59
C LEU A 38 30.70 1.19 21.28
N GLN A 39 31.92 1.71 21.38
CA GLN A 39 32.71 2.18 20.23
C GLN A 39 33.03 1.05 19.24
N ALA A 40 33.18 -0.17 19.73
CA ALA A 40 33.44 -1.33 18.89
C ALA A 40 32.18 -1.77 18.13
N ILE A 41 31.01 -1.64 18.76
CA ILE A 41 29.73 -1.98 18.16
C ILE A 41 29.27 -0.91 17.19
N VAL A 42 29.45 0.37 17.52
CA VAL A 42 29.21 1.49 16.60
C VAL A 42 30.05 1.29 15.32
N ARG A 43 31.35 1.03 15.43
CA ARG A 43 32.21 0.71 14.26
C ARG A 43 31.76 -0.53 13.49
N TYR A 44 31.17 -1.51 14.16
CA TYR A 44 30.60 -2.69 13.49
C TYR A 44 29.27 -2.37 12.79
N VAL A 45 28.41 -1.54 13.40
CA VAL A 45 27.12 -1.08 12.87
C VAL A 45 27.31 -0.16 11.66
N HIS A 46 28.29 0.76 11.70
CA HIS A 46 28.66 1.57 10.53
C HIS A 46 29.06 0.69 9.34
N ARG A 47 29.78 -0.43 9.58
CA ARG A 47 30.16 -1.39 8.55
C ARG A 47 28.98 -2.24 8.07
N LEU A 48 28.18 -2.77 9.00
CA LEU A 48 27.00 -3.60 8.72
C LEU A 48 25.92 -2.81 7.95
N LEU A 49 25.65 -1.57 8.36
CA LEU A 49 24.65 -0.67 7.77
C LEU A 49 25.20 0.20 6.62
N ARG A 50 26.51 0.10 6.33
CA ARG A 50 27.19 0.83 5.25
C ARG A 50 27.10 2.37 5.38
N ILE A 51 27.26 2.94 6.58
CA ILE A 51 27.09 4.39 6.91
C ILE A 51 28.46 5.07 7.12
N PRO A 52 28.69 6.34 6.72
CA PRO A 52 29.96 7.06 6.96
C PRO A 52 30.33 7.09 8.46
N GLU A 53 31.62 7.06 8.81
CA GLU A 53 32.06 7.00 10.22
C GLU A 53 31.61 8.23 11.03
N VAL A 54 30.63 8.03 11.90
CA VAL A 54 30.30 8.94 13.01
C VAL A 54 30.92 8.34 14.26
N HIS A 55 31.75 9.10 14.98
CA HIS A 55 32.39 8.62 16.20
C HIS A 55 31.40 8.69 17.37
N VAL A 56 30.55 7.66 17.49
CA VAL A 56 29.73 7.43 18.68
C VAL A 56 30.47 6.46 19.61
N GLY A 57 30.79 6.90 20.82
CA GLY A 57 31.38 6.11 21.88
C GLY A 57 30.47 6.10 23.11
N GLY A 58 30.62 5.14 24.00
CA GLY A 58 29.80 5.09 25.21
C GLY A 58 30.16 3.93 26.13
N GLU A 59 29.66 4.02 27.35
CA GLU A 59 29.93 3.09 28.46
C GLU A 59 28.62 2.72 29.15
N ILE A 60 28.51 1.45 29.56
CA ILE A 60 27.45 0.99 30.48
C ILE A 60 28.11 0.67 31.81
N THR A 61 27.70 1.35 32.88
CA THR A 61 28.22 1.22 34.24
C THR A 61 27.20 0.53 35.13
N ARG A 62 27.64 -0.36 36.04
CA ARG A 62 26.74 -1.02 37.01
C ARG A 62 26.52 -0.12 38.22
N GLU A 63 25.27 0.14 38.58
CA GLU A 63 24.84 0.89 39.78
C GLU A 63 24.15 -0.03 40.80
N GLU A 64 23.90 0.47 42.01
CA GLU A 64 23.31 -0.29 43.12
C GLU A 64 21.91 -0.88 42.81
N GLN A 65 21.14 -0.24 41.93
CA GLN A 65 19.80 -0.69 41.52
C GLN A 65 19.63 -0.80 39.98
N GLY A 66 20.72 -1.01 39.23
CA GLY A 66 20.62 -1.17 37.78
C GLY A 66 21.94 -0.99 37.04
N TYR A 67 21.86 -0.60 35.77
CA TYR A 67 23.01 -0.12 35.01
C TYR A 67 22.70 1.25 34.42
N GLU A 68 23.71 2.12 34.30
CA GLU A 68 23.64 3.45 33.68
C GLU A 68 24.28 3.39 32.28
N LEU A 69 23.69 4.06 31.29
CA LEU A 69 24.21 4.17 29.92
C LEU A 69 24.66 5.62 29.65
N THR A 70 25.89 5.79 29.17
CA THR A 70 26.39 7.08 28.69
C THR A 70 26.79 6.98 27.22
N LEU A 71 26.22 7.83 26.36
CA LEU A 71 26.59 7.95 24.95
C LEU A 71 27.26 9.31 24.68
N ARG A 72 28.27 9.28 23.82
CA ARG A 72 29.08 10.42 23.40
C ARG A 72 29.15 10.40 21.88
N SER A 73 28.60 11.42 21.23
CA SER A 73 28.76 11.60 19.78
C SER A 73 29.74 12.75 19.52
N ARG A 74 30.62 12.56 18.54
CA ARG A 74 31.59 13.57 18.11
C ARG A 74 31.23 14.01 16.70
N ASP A 75 30.38 15.03 16.59
CA ASP A 75 30.20 15.73 15.32
C ASP A 75 30.46 17.25 15.43
N GLN A 76 31.48 17.66 14.65
CA GLN A 76 31.88 18.98 14.15
C GLN A 76 32.24 20.21 15.01
N ARG A 77 32.23 20.20 16.35
CA ARG A 77 33.07 21.09 17.23
C ARG A 77 32.68 21.06 18.71
N SER A 78 31.64 20.33 19.07
CA SER A 78 31.19 20.17 20.46
C SER A 78 30.96 18.69 20.78
N VAL A 79 31.48 18.25 21.93
CA VAL A 79 31.08 16.99 22.54
C VAL A 79 29.68 17.21 23.11
N THR A 80 28.64 16.76 22.41
CA THR A 80 27.31 16.71 23.02
C THR A 80 27.23 15.43 23.83
N ILE A 81 27.23 15.58 25.15
CA ILE A 81 26.95 14.48 26.07
C ILE A 81 25.45 14.15 25.90
N VAL A 82 25.13 13.11 25.13
CA VAL A 82 23.79 12.52 25.12
C VAL A 82 23.78 11.47 26.24
N GLY A 83 23.94 11.95 27.48
CA GLY A 83 23.90 11.12 28.67
C GLY A 83 22.44 10.91 29.05
N VAL A 84 21.79 9.88 28.50
CA VAL A 84 20.48 9.47 28.99
C VAL A 84 20.70 8.51 30.14
N ARG A 85 20.67 9.03 31.38
CA ARG A 85 20.64 8.17 32.57
C ARG A 85 19.35 7.38 32.57
N ARG A 86 19.47 6.07 32.35
CA ARG A 86 18.39 5.11 32.50
C ARG A 86 18.87 4.05 33.47
N SER A 87 18.05 3.66 34.43
CA SER A 87 18.25 2.47 35.26
C SER A 87 17.32 1.35 34.79
N GLY A 88 17.80 0.12 34.78
CA GLY A 88 17.02 -1.04 34.33
C GLY A 88 17.85 -2.30 34.23
N ASP A 89 17.24 -3.37 33.74
CA ASP A 89 17.96 -4.60 33.40
C ASP A 89 18.83 -4.40 32.15
N ILE A 90 19.85 -5.23 32.01
CA ILE A 90 20.83 -5.11 30.93
C ILE A 90 20.20 -5.26 29.53
N GLY A 91 19.13 -6.05 29.38
CA GLY A 91 18.44 -6.24 28.10
C GLY A 91 17.73 -4.96 27.64
N SER A 92 16.93 -4.37 28.52
CA SER A 92 16.22 -3.11 28.26
C SER A 92 17.17 -1.95 27.98
N LEU A 93 18.30 -1.88 28.70
CA LEU A 93 19.31 -0.85 28.48
C LEU A 93 20.06 -1.03 27.16
N LEU A 94 20.33 -2.27 26.75
CA LEU A 94 20.92 -2.56 25.44
C LEU A 94 19.95 -2.27 24.29
N ALA A 95 18.64 -2.41 24.47
CA ALA A 95 17.64 -2.01 23.49
C ALA A 95 17.55 -0.47 23.39
N ALA A 96 17.49 0.22 24.53
CA ALA A 96 17.54 1.68 24.59
C ALA A 96 18.82 2.26 23.95
N ALA A 97 19.97 1.63 24.22
CA ALA A 97 21.24 2.01 23.59
C ALA A 97 21.21 1.85 22.07
N ALA A 98 20.58 0.79 21.54
CA ALA A 98 20.42 0.59 20.11
C ALA A 98 19.62 1.73 19.47
N GLU A 99 18.50 2.12 20.08
CA GLU A 99 17.66 3.23 19.60
C GLU A 99 18.41 4.57 19.64
N ASP A 100 19.12 4.85 20.73
CA ASP A 100 19.88 6.10 20.86
C ASP A 100 21.07 6.16 19.88
N VAL A 101 21.71 5.03 19.58
CA VAL A 101 22.73 4.93 18.51
C VAL A 101 22.09 5.21 17.15
N LEU A 102 20.95 4.57 16.83
CA LEU A 102 20.27 4.79 15.54
C LEU A 102 19.80 6.24 15.39
N ARG A 103 19.32 6.89 16.46
CA ARG A 103 18.90 8.30 16.42
C ARG A 103 20.00 9.23 15.90
N VAL A 104 21.26 8.90 16.20
CA VAL A 104 22.43 9.68 15.77
C VAL A 104 22.95 9.23 14.41
N VAL A 105 23.00 7.91 14.18
CA VAL A 105 23.71 7.31 13.03
C VAL A 105 22.81 7.16 11.81
N ASP A 106 21.55 6.76 12.01
CA ASP A 106 20.53 6.61 10.95
C ASP A 106 19.12 6.74 11.55
N PRO A 107 18.66 7.98 11.82
CA PRO A 107 17.34 8.22 12.39
C PRO A 107 16.19 7.75 11.50
N TRP A 108 16.43 7.47 10.22
CA TRP A 108 15.41 6.93 9.31
C TRP A 108 15.04 5.48 9.65
N ILE A 109 16.02 4.63 9.93
CA ILE A 109 15.78 3.26 10.38
C ILE A 109 14.97 3.27 11.68
N LEU A 110 15.33 4.16 12.60
CA LEU A 110 14.61 4.32 13.86
C LEU A 110 13.16 4.78 13.63
N ALA A 111 12.95 5.76 12.75
CA ALA A 111 11.61 6.22 12.40
C ALA A 111 10.76 5.09 11.78
N HIS A 112 11.33 4.25 10.90
CA HIS A 112 10.62 3.10 10.33
C HIS A 112 10.28 2.05 11.37
N HIS A 113 11.21 1.81 12.30
CA HIS A 113 11.00 0.87 13.39
C HIS A 113 9.83 1.30 14.28
N TYR A 114 9.80 2.57 14.69
CA TYR A 114 8.68 3.10 15.45
C TYR A 114 7.40 3.13 14.63
N PHE A 115 7.46 3.51 13.35
CA PHE A 115 6.30 3.53 12.48
C PHE A 115 5.62 2.16 12.43
N ALA A 116 6.40 1.10 12.22
CA ALA A 116 5.88 -0.26 12.18
C ALA A 116 5.22 -0.70 13.50
N GLN A 117 5.73 -0.25 14.64
CA GLN A 117 5.12 -0.51 15.96
C GLN A 117 3.83 0.29 16.16
N GLU A 118 3.88 1.59 15.88
CA GLU A 118 2.81 2.56 16.17
C GLU A 118 1.65 2.47 15.17
N THR A 119 1.89 1.94 13.97
CA THR A 119 0.80 1.68 12.99
C THR A 119 -0.24 0.71 13.57
N GLY A 120 0.14 -0.17 14.50
CA GLY A 120 -0.76 -1.14 15.16
C GLY A 120 -1.70 -0.55 16.20
N GLU A 121 -1.46 0.69 16.63
CA GLU A 121 -2.22 1.36 17.69
C GLU A 121 -3.56 1.88 17.17
N GLN A 122 -4.57 1.94 18.04
CA GLN A 122 -5.92 2.41 17.70
C GLN A 122 -6.39 3.47 18.71
N PRO A 123 -6.40 4.78 18.35
CA PRO A 123 -5.91 5.35 17.09
C PRO A 123 -4.37 5.42 17.03
N PRO A 124 -3.76 5.41 15.84
CA PRO A 124 -2.30 5.48 15.72
C PRO A 124 -1.79 6.93 15.89
N GLU A 125 -1.07 7.21 16.99
CA GLU A 125 -0.58 8.57 17.31
C GLU A 125 0.80 8.90 16.72
N PHE A 126 1.58 7.88 16.35
CA PHE A 126 2.91 8.04 15.75
C PHE A 126 3.88 8.93 16.54
N THR A 127 3.72 9.01 17.87
CA THR A 127 4.43 9.97 18.71
C THR A 127 5.95 9.84 18.59
N ARG A 128 6.50 8.62 18.65
CA ARG A 128 7.96 8.41 18.53
C ARG A 128 8.43 8.56 17.10
N THR A 129 7.61 8.12 16.14
CA THR A 129 7.89 8.26 14.71
C THR A 129 8.01 9.75 14.34
N LEU A 130 6.99 10.55 14.61
CA LEU A 130 6.94 11.98 14.29
C LEU A 130 8.07 12.76 14.99
N ALA A 131 8.34 12.48 16.27
CA ALA A 131 9.45 13.10 16.99
C ALA A 131 10.82 12.78 16.35
N THR A 132 11.00 11.55 15.85
CA THR A 132 12.22 11.14 15.16
C THR A 132 12.33 11.79 13.78
N LEU A 133 11.22 11.91 13.03
CA LEU A 133 11.18 12.59 11.74
C LEU A 133 11.46 14.10 11.88
N GLU A 134 10.95 14.74 12.93
CA GLU A 134 11.29 16.13 13.23
C GLU A 134 12.77 16.31 13.56
N HIS A 135 13.36 15.37 14.30
CA HIS A 135 14.81 15.36 14.55
C HIS A 135 15.57 15.28 13.21
N MET A 136 15.14 14.43 12.28
CA MET A 136 15.72 14.39 10.93
C MET A 136 15.60 15.74 10.22
N LEU A 137 14.44 16.40 10.25
CA LEU A 137 14.26 17.67 9.55
C LEU A 137 15.15 18.80 10.08
N ARG A 138 15.45 18.75 11.39
CA ARG A 138 16.34 19.72 12.07
C ARG A 138 17.82 19.45 11.83
N HIS A 139 18.23 18.18 11.75
CA HIS A 139 19.65 17.80 11.84
C HIS A 139 20.20 17.01 10.64
N ALA A 140 19.35 16.34 9.86
CA ALA A 140 19.78 15.52 8.73
C ALA A 140 20.12 16.37 7.49
N PRO A 141 20.95 15.84 6.57
CA PRO A 141 21.27 16.51 5.31
C PRO A 141 20.01 16.86 4.49
N ALA A 142 20.07 17.95 3.72
CA ALA A 142 18.94 18.41 2.91
C ALA A 142 18.37 17.33 1.96
N ALA A 143 19.22 16.42 1.48
CA ALA A 143 18.81 15.30 0.62
C ALA A 143 17.88 14.28 1.29
N GLU A 144 17.80 14.25 2.63
CA GLU A 144 16.95 13.34 3.40
C GLU A 144 15.60 13.96 3.76
N ARG A 145 15.45 15.28 3.61
CA ARG A 145 14.20 16.00 3.93
C ARG A 145 12.97 15.48 3.19
N PRO A 146 13.02 15.18 1.86
CA PRO A 146 11.85 14.64 1.16
C PRO A 146 11.35 13.32 1.76
N TRP A 147 12.26 12.48 2.25
CA TRP A 147 11.93 11.19 2.86
C TRP A 147 11.22 11.39 4.19
N ALA A 148 11.77 12.24 5.06
CA ALA A 148 11.18 12.55 6.35
C ALA A 148 9.79 13.21 6.21
N LEU A 149 9.65 14.21 5.33
CA LEU A 149 8.39 14.88 5.06
C LEU A 149 7.34 13.92 4.47
N ASN A 150 7.74 13.01 3.57
CA ASN A 150 6.83 12.00 3.05
C ASN A 150 6.33 11.05 4.16
N MET A 151 7.22 10.57 5.03
CA MET A 151 6.85 9.73 6.16
C MET A 151 5.90 10.47 7.13
N GLN A 152 6.14 11.76 7.40
CA GLN A 152 5.19 12.58 8.18
C GLN A 152 3.82 12.67 7.49
N GLY A 153 3.80 12.85 6.17
CA GLY A 153 2.57 12.83 5.39
C GLY A 153 1.82 11.51 5.51
N ILE A 154 2.52 10.36 5.49
CA ILE A 154 1.91 9.04 5.70
C ILE A 154 1.31 8.93 7.11
N CYS A 155 2.04 9.33 8.15
CA CYS A 155 1.53 9.34 9.53
C CYS A 155 0.25 10.18 9.66
N LEU A 156 0.26 11.41 9.13
CA LEU A 156 -0.90 12.31 9.15
C LEU A 156 -2.08 11.74 8.36
N MET A 157 -1.83 11.08 7.23
CA MET A 157 -2.86 10.42 6.43
C MET A 157 -3.54 9.30 7.21
N GLN A 158 -2.77 8.49 7.95
CA GLN A 158 -3.32 7.45 8.83
C GLN A 158 -4.08 8.00 10.03
N GLN A 159 -3.68 9.17 10.53
CA GLN A 159 -4.42 9.95 11.54
C GLN A 159 -5.66 10.65 10.98
N ARG A 160 -6.01 10.43 9.70
CA ARG A 160 -7.10 11.11 8.97
C ARG A 160 -6.95 12.63 8.85
N GLN A 161 -5.75 13.15 9.05
CA GLN A 161 -5.41 14.56 8.85
C GLN A 161 -4.99 14.82 7.40
N LEU A 162 -5.90 14.52 6.45
CA LEU A 162 -5.61 14.43 5.01
C LEU A 162 -5.06 15.73 4.41
N MET A 163 -5.56 16.89 4.83
CA MET A 163 -5.07 18.18 4.34
C MET A 163 -3.62 18.46 4.77
N GLN A 164 -3.28 18.17 6.04
CA GLN A 164 -1.92 18.34 6.53
C GLN A 164 -0.96 17.32 5.88
N ALA A 165 -1.45 16.10 5.62
CA ALA A 165 -0.68 15.10 4.87
C ALA A 165 -0.32 15.62 3.47
N ILE A 166 -1.30 16.20 2.75
CA ILE A 166 -1.09 16.83 1.43
C ILE A 166 -0.07 17.96 1.50
N GLU A 167 -0.10 18.80 2.54
CA GLU A 167 0.91 19.83 2.75
C GLU A 167 2.30 19.23 2.92
N ARG A 168 2.45 18.17 3.74
CA ARG A 168 3.75 17.50 3.90
C ARG A 168 4.24 16.85 2.61
N PHE A 169 3.37 16.27 1.78
CA PHE A 169 3.77 15.77 0.46
C PHE A 169 4.19 16.90 -0.49
N ARG A 170 3.52 18.04 -0.45
CA ARG A 170 3.92 19.24 -1.19
C ARG A 170 5.29 19.76 -0.74
N ASP A 171 5.51 19.85 0.56
CA ASP A 171 6.78 20.24 1.15
C ASP A 171 7.89 19.26 0.75
N ALA A 172 7.60 17.95 0.74
CA ALA A 172 8.53 16.91 0.34
C ALA A 172 8.98 17.07 -1.12
N VAL A 173 8.04 17.36 -2.03
CA VAL A 173 8.32 17.67 -3.45
C VAL A 173 9.17 18.93 -3.60
N ALA A 174 8.91 19.97 -2.79
CA ALA A 174 9.67 21.22 -2.84
C ALA A 174 11.10 21.09 -2.27
N ALA A 175 11.33 20.12 -1.37
CA ALA A 175 12.56 20.00 -0.60
C ALA A 175 13.72 19.27 -1.32
N GLY A 176 13.51 18.64 -2.48
CA GLY A 176 14.58 17.87 -3.11
C GLY A 176 14.19 17.12 -4.39
N PRO A 177 14.96 16.07 -4.76
CA PRO A 177 14.71 15.33 -6.00
C PRO A 177 13.32 14.68 -5.96
N GLN A 178 12.64 14.72 -7.10
CA GLN A 178 11.31 14.13 -7.26
C GLN A 178 11.38 12.62 -7.05
N LEU A 179 10.57 12.10 -6.12
CA LEU A 179 10.47 10.68 -5.83
C LEU A 179 9.07 10.17 -6.23
N PRO A 180 8.94 9.06 -6.97
CA PRO A 180 7.64 8.59 -7.47
C PRO A 180 6.60 8.36 -6.35
N PHE A 181 7.05 7.82 -5.22
CA PHE A 181 6.16 7.45 -4.11
C PHE A 181 5.54 8.65 -3.38
N ILE A 182 6.16 9.84 -3.44
CA ILE A 182 5.56 11.05 -2.82
C ILE A 182 4.27 11.40 -3.56
N HIS A 183 4.33 11.40 -4.90
CA HIS A 183 3.14 11.61 -5.73
C HIS A 183 2.11 10.50 -5.55
N GLN A 184 2.53 9.25 -5.38
CA GLN A 184 1.62 8.15 -5.06
C GLN A 184 0.90 8.35 -3.72
N ASN A 185 1.62 8.63 -2.63
CA ASN A 185 1.02 8.85 -1.32
C ASN A 185 0.10 10.07 -1.30
N TRP A 186 0.47 11.12 -2.04
CA TRP A 186 -0.39 12.27 -2.25
C TRP A 186 -1.67 11.87 -3.01
N ALA A 187 -1.57 11.09 -4.08
CA ALA A 187 -2.74 10.57 -4.78
C ALA A 187 -3.66 9.76 -3.85
N ASN A 188 -3.10 8.91 -3.01
CA ASN A 188 -3.88 8.13 -2.04
C ASN A 188 -4.60 9.04 -1.01
N ALA A 189 -3.95 10.09 -0.51
CA ALA A 189 -4.61 11.06 0.37
C ALA A 189 -5.74 11.82 -0.34
N LEU A 190 -5.57 12.14 -1.63
CA LEU A 190 -6.60 12.77 -2.45
C LEU A 190 -7.78 11.83 -2.71
N ASP A 191 -7.54 10.54 -2.96
CA ASP A 191 -8.61 9.54 -3.10
C ASP A 191 -9.44 9.41 -1.81
N LEU A 192 -8.78 9.38 -0.64
CA LEU A 192 -9.48 9.37 0.65
C LEU A 192 -10.37 10.61 0.86
N MET A 193 -10.06 11.72 0.17
CA MET A 193 -10.87 12.94 0.14
C MET A 193 -11.92 12.96 -0.99
N GLY A 194 -11.94 11.97 -1.88
CA GLY A 194 -12.78 11.96 -3.07
C GLY A 194 -12.32 12.87 -4.22
N ARG A 195 -11.05 13.29 -4.24
CA ARG A 195 -10.47 14.21 -5.24
C ARG A 195 -9.73 13.45 -6.36
N PHE A 196 -10.44 12.57 -7.06
CA PHE A 196 -9.82 11.59 -7.96
C PHE A 196 -9.13 12.19 -9.19
N ASP A 197 -9.66 13.27 -9.77
CA ASP A 197 -8.99 13.91 -10.92
C ASP A 197 -7.60 14.43 -10.54
N GLU A 198 -7.48 15.03 -9.36
CA GLU A 198 -6.20 15.45 -8.82
C GLU A 198 -5.32 14.25 -8.45
N ALA A 199 -5.90 13.21 -7.83
CA ALA A 199 -5.18 11.99 -7.53
C ALA A 199 -4.57 11.35 -8.79
N ARG A 200 -5.36 11.24 -9.87
CA ARG A 200 -4.90 10.75 -11.18
C ARG A 200 -3.78 11.60 -11.75
N ALA A 201 -3.87 12.93 -11.66
CA ALA A 201 -2.77 13.81 -12.09
C ALA A 201 -1.47 13.52 -11.34
N HIS A 202 -1.54 13.25 -10.03
CA HIS A 202 -0.39 12.84 -9.24
C HIS A 202 0.12 11.44 -9.62
N ARG A 203 -0.76 10.47 -9.91
CA ARG A 203 -0.35 9.15 -10.42
C ARG A 203 0.38 9.25 -11.76
N VAL A 204 -0.08 10.11 -12.67
CA VAL A 204 0.61 10.37 -13.95
C VAL A 204 2.01 10.93 -13.70
N ARG A 205 2.15 11.93 -12.83
CA ARG A 205 3.47 12.48 -12.45
C ARG A 205 4.38 11.42 -11.84
N ALA A 206 3.85 10.53 -10.99
CA ALA A 206 4.62 9.44 -10.40
C ALA A 206 5.23 8.52 -11.48
N LEU A 207 4.49 8.25 -12.57
CA LEU A 207 4.94 7.42 -13.69
C LEU A 207 5.98 8.11 -14.60
N GLU A 208 6.04 9.43 -14.60
CA GLU A 208 7.03 10.20 -15.36
C GLU A 208 8.41 10.22 -14.68
N ILE A 209 8.46 9.94 -13.38
CA ILE A 209 9.70 9.92 -12.59
C ILE A 209 10.38 8.55 -12.74
N PRO A 210 11.66 8.48 -13.17
CA PRO A 210 12.35 7.20 -13.36
C PRO A 210 12.50 6.39 -12.06
N ALA A 211 11.93 5.19 -12.04
CA ALA A 211 12.11 4.21 -10.98
C ALA A 211 13.23 3.20 -11.33
N ARG A 212 14.11 2.92 -10.37
CA ARG A 212 15.27 2.03 -10.53
C ARG A 212 15.25 0.78 -9.65
N THR A 213 14.54 0.81 -8.53
CA THR A 213 14.39 -0.33 -7.61
C THR A 213 13.11 -1.10 -7.92
N ALA A 214 13.10 -2.40 -7.63
CA ALA A 214 11.94 -3.26 -7.89
C ALA A 214 10.67 -2.72 -7.19
N ASN A 215 10.79 -2.28 -5.94
CA ASN A 215 9.68 -1.72 -5.17
C ASN A 215 9.05 -0.48 -5.82
N LEU A 216 9.87 0.46 -6.31
CA LEU A 216 9.36 1.67 -6.95
C LEU A 216 8.75 1.37 -8.33
N ILE A 217 9.29 0.39 -9.05
CA ILE A 217 8.73 -0.06 -10.33
C ILE A 217 7.39 -0.77 -10.11
N ALA A 218 7.28 -1.61 -9.08
CA ALA A 218 6.03 -2.24 -8.66
C ALA A 218 4.96 -1.20 -8.28
N ASN A 219 5.33 -0.13 -7.56
CA ASN A 219 4.43 0.99 -7.32
C ASN A 219 3.96 1.64 -8.62
N GLY A 220 4.86 1.84 -9.57
CA GLY A 220 4.52 2.31 -10.92
C GLY A 220 3.49 1.39 -11.59
N ALA A 221 3.66 0.08 -11.48
CA ALA A 221 2.72 -0.88 -12.06
C ALA A 221 1.30 -0.73 -11.48
N ILE A 222 1.18 -0.60 -10.15
CA ILE A 222 -0.10 -0.36 -9.46
C ILE A 222 -0.72 0.96 -9.91
N ASN A 223 0.06 2.05 -9.96
CA ASN A 223 -0.44 3.35 -10.43
C ASN A 223 -0.91 3.32 -11.89
N ALA A 224 -0.19 2.59 -12.76
CA ALA A 224 -0.61 2.39 -14.14
C ALA A 224 -1.90 1.55 -14.23
N SER A 225 -2.06 0.54 -13.38
CA SER A 225 -3.30 -0.26 -13.26
C SER A 225 -4.48 0.61 -12.86
N LEU A 226 -4.33 1.42 -11.81
CA LEU A 226 -5.35 2.38 -11.32
C LEU A 226 -5.73 3.45 -12.36
N LEU A 227 -4.85 3.72 -13.33
CA LEU A 227 -5.12 4.63 -14.44
C LEU A 227 -5.72 3.93 -15.67
N HIS A 228 -6.01 2.62 -15.57
CA HIS A 228 -6.44 1.75 -16.68
C HIS A 228 -5.44 1.72 -17.85
N ARG A 229 -4.14 1.94 -17.57
CA ARG A 229 -3.03 1.86 -18.54
C ARG A 229 -2.45 0.45 -18.60
N HIS A 230 -3.31 -0.50 -18.96
CA HIS A 230 -3.10 -1.95 -18.97
C HIS A 230 -1.72 -2.39 -19.50
N SER A 231 -1.34 -1.96 -20.72
CA SER A 231 -0.05 -2.34 -21.32
C SER A 231 1.17 -1.82 -20.54
N GLN A 232 1.08 -0.59 -20.03
CA GLN A 232 2.16 0.01 -19.23
C GLN A 232 2.26 -0.69 -17.86
N ALA A 233 1.12 -0.99 -17.23
CA ALA A 233 1.04 -1.69 -15.95
C ALA A 233 1.71 -3.07 -16.03
N LEU A 234 1.36 -3.84 -17.08
CA LEU A 234 1.93 -5.16 -17.33
C LEU A 234 3.45 -5.12 -17.54
N ALA A 235 3.94 -4.16 -18.34
CA ALA A 235 5.36 -3.99 -18.61
C ALA A 235 6.15 -3.63 -17.33
N LEU A 236 5.60 -2.74 -16.49
CA LEU A 236 6.22 -2.36 -15.22
C LEU A 236 6.23 -3.52 -14.23
N ALA A 237 5.12 -4.25 -14.08
CA ALA A 237 5.07 -5.38 -13.15
C ALA A 237 6.07 -6.49 -13.54
N ARG A 238 6.15 -6.84 -14.83
CA ARG A 238 7.17 -7.77 -15.35
C ARG A 238 8.59 -7.30 -15.07
N ARG A 239 8.86 -6.01 -15.28
CA ARG A 239 10.18 -5.42 -14.99
C ARG A 239 10.52 -5.45 -13.51
N GLY A 240 9.56 -5.19 -12.62
CA GLY A 240 9.74 -5.29 -11.17
C GLY A 240 10.14 -6.70 -10.74
N LEU A 241 9.38 -7.70 -11.19
CA LEU A 241 9.67 -9.12 -10.93
C LEU A 241 10.97 -9.61 -11.60
N ALA A 242 11.35 -9.06 -12.75
CA ALA A 242 12.62 -9.41 -13.39
C ALA A 242 13.84 -8.91 -12.60
N LEU A 243 13.70 -7.80 -11.87
CA LEU A 243 14.77 -7.26 -11.00
C LEU A 243 14.88 -8.04 -9.69
N GLU A 244 13.75 -8.31 -9.04
CA GLU A 244 13.69 -9.05 -7.78
C GLU A 244 12.59 -10.12 -7.83
N PRO A 245 12.92 -11.34 -8.30
CA PRO A 245 11.92 -12.40 -8.51
C PRO A 245 11.24 -12.91 -7.24
N GLU A 246 11.89 -12.75 -6.08
CA GLU A 246 11.40 -13.19 -4.77
C GLU A 246 10.77 -12.05 -3.95
N SER A 247 10.63 -10.86 -4.53
CA SER A 247 10.03 -9.71 -3.83
C SER A 247 8.53 -9.91 -3.69
N GLY A 248 8.04 -10.05 -2.46
CA GLY A 248 6.61 -10.09 -2.13
C GLY A 248 5.88 -8.90 -2.75
N TRP A 249 6.39 -7.70 -2.54
CA TRP A 249 5.82 -6.47 -3.09
C TRP A 249 5.69 -6.47 -4.62
N ALA A 250 6.67 -7.02 -5.34
CA ALA A 250 6.58 -7.17 -6.79
C ALA A 250 5.51 -8.20 -7.21
N TRP A 251 5.34 -9.29 -6.45
CA TRP A 251 4.24 -10.24 -6.64
C TRP A 251 2.87 -9.65 -6.30
N SER A 252 2.77 -8.83 -5.25
CA SER A 252 1.55 -8.06 -4.93
C SER A 252 1.15 -7.14 -6.08
N ALA A 253 2.10 -6.36 -6.61
CA ALA A 253 1.86 -5.51 -7.77
C ALA A 253 1.46 -6.31 -9.01
N TRP A 254 2.10 -7.47 -9.25
CA TRP A 254 1.71 -8.37 -10.33
C TRP A 254 0.27 -8.90 -10.16
N GLY A 255 -0.11 -9.33 -8.96
CA GLY A 255 -1.47 -9.74 -8.65
C GLY A 255 -2.49 -8.62 -8.85
N TYR A 256 -2.16 -7.40 -8.42
CA TYR A 256 -3.00 -6.22 -8.61
C TYR A 256 -3.21 -5.88 -10.09
N VAL A 257 -2.14 -5.93 -10.90
CA VAL A 257 -2.23 -5.71 -12.35
C VAL A 257 -3.06 -6.79 -13.02
N LEU A 258 -2.84 -8.06 -12.69
CA LEU A 258 -3.62 -9.17 -13.24
C LEU A 258 -5.11 -9.09 -12.85
N PHE A 259 -5.41 -8.64 -11.64
CA PHE A 259 -6.79 -8.41 -11.21
C PHE A 259 -7.46 -7.31 -12.05
N GLY A 260 -6.78 -6.18 -12.26
CA GLY A 260 -7.27 -5.09 -13.13
C GLY A 260 -7.42 -5.50 -14.60
N LEU A 261 -6.66 -6.49 -15.05
CA LEU A 261 -6.78 -7.10 -16.38
C LEU A 261 -7.79 -8.26 -16.43
N HIS A 262 -8.52 -8.53 -15.36
CA HIS A 262 -9.50 -9.62 -15.24
C HIS A 262 -8.91 -11.04 -15.36
N HIS A 263 -7.60 -11.22 -15.15
CA HIS A 263 -6.94 -12.54 -15.08
C HIS A 263 -6.97 -13.09 -13.64
N PHE A 264 -8.17 -13.33 -13.11
CA PHE A 264 -8.39 -13.58 -11.69
C PHE A 264 -7.66 -14.82 -11.12
N GLU A 265 -7.53 -15.90 -11.91
CA GLU A 265 -6.80 -17.10 -11.44
C GLU A 265 -5.30 -16.81 -11.24
N GLN A 266 -4.68 -16.10 -12.19
CA GLN A 266 -3.28 -15.70 -12.07
C GLN A 266 -3.10 -14.64 -10.99
N ALA A 267 -4.08 -13.74 -10.82
CA ALA A 267 -4.07 -12.72 -9.78
C ALA A 267 -4.05 -13.35 -8.38
N ALA A 268 -4.95 -14.32 -8.13
CA ALA A 268 -4.98 -15.06 -6.87
C ALA A 268 -3.64 -15.77 -6.62
N GLY A 269 -3.10 -16.48 -7.60
CA GLY A 269 -1.80 -17.18 -7.45
C GLY A 269 -0.61 -16.23 -7.22
N ALA A 270 -0.65 -15.02 -7.77
CA ALA A 270 0.36 -13.99 -7.52
C ALA A 270 0.27 -13.44 -6.08
N CYS A 271 -0.95 -13.17 -5.60
CA CYS A 271 -1.17 -12.73 -4.22
C CYS A 271 -0.78 -13.79 -3.20
N GLU A 272 -1.07 -15.07 -3.45
CA GLU A 272 -0.61 -16.18 -2.59
C GLU A 272 0.91 -16.25 -2.49
N ARG A 273 1.63 -16.03 -3.60
CA ARG A 273 3.10 -15.95 -3.60
C ARG A 273 3.61 -14.75 -2.82
N SER A 274 2.94 -13.60 -2.93
CA SER A 274 3.23 -12.40 -2.14
C SER A 274 3.17 -12.73 -0.64
N LEU A 275 2.07 -13.33 -0.20
CA LEU A 275 1.84 -13.69 1.21
C LEU A 275 2.85 -14.74 1.70
N ALA A 276 3.22 -15.71 0.87
CA ALA A 276 4.18 -16.75 1.22
C ALA A 276 5.61 -16.21 1.45
N SER A 277 5.95 -15.03 0.92
CA SER A 277 7.28 -14.43 1.09
C SER A 277 7.56 -13.94 2.53
N GLY A 278 6.55 -13.92 3.41
CA GLY A 278 6.69 -13.51 4.81
C GLY A 278 6.99 -12.03 5.00
N ALA A 279 6.98 -11.24 3.92
CA ALA A 279 6.97 -9.79 4.01
C ALA A 279 5.69 -9.40 4.75
N ASN A 280 5.84 -8.71 5.89
CA ASN A 280 4.75 -8.23 6.72
C ASN A 280 4.04 -7.08 5.98
N GLU A 281 3.40 -7.42 4.86
CA GLU A 281 2.81 -6.51 3.89
C GLU A 281 1.41 -6.15 4.38
N ARG A 282 1.39 -5.18 5.29
CA ARG A 282 0.18 -4.50 5.76
C ARG A 282 -0.52 -3.69 4.64
N TYR A 283 0.06 -3.66 3.45
CA TYR A 283 -0.47 -2.98 2.27
C TYR A 283 -0.57 -3.99 1.12
N GLY A 284 -1.80 -4.33 0.75
CA GLY A 284 -2.10 -5.16 -0.41
C GLY A 284 -2.73 -6.51 -0.06
N SER A 285 -3.99 -6.50 0.36
CA SER A 285 -4.82 -7.70 0.28
C SER A 285 -6.27 -7.52 -0.26
N PRO A 286 -6.65 -6.43 -0.96
CA PRO A 286 -7.90 -6.50 -1.72
C PRO A 286 -7.92 -7.50 -2.90
N PRO A 287 -6.84 -7.77 -3.67
CA PRO A 287 -6.99 -8.61 -4.86
C PRO A 287 -7.24 -10.10 -4.57
N LEU A 288 -6.80 -10.67 -3.44
CA LEU A 288 -6.94 -12.13 -3.24
C LEU A 288 -8.39 -12.54 -2.96
N ALA A 289 -9.01 -11.95 -1.94
CA ALA A 289 -10.41 -12.21 -1.62
C ALA A 289 -11.33 -11.83 -2.80
N MET A 290 -11.08 -10.67 -3.43
CA MET A 290 -11.85 -10.23 -4.59
C MET A 290 -11.62 -11.11 -5.81
N ALA A 291 -10.41 -11.60 -6.07
CA ALA A 291 -10.15 -12.54 -7.17
C ALA A 291 -10.90 -13.85 -6.95
N TYR A 292 -10.89 -14.39 -5.72
CA TYR A 292 -11.65 -15.59 -5.41
C TYR A 292 -13.17 -15.39 -5.51
N ALA A 293 -13.67 -14.22 -5.10
CA ALA A 293 -15.06 -13.85 -5.29
C ALA A 293 -15.43 -13.80 -6.78
N ALA A 294 -14.59 -13.15 -7.61
CA ALA A 294 -14.79 -13.06 -9.06
C ALA A 294 -14.69 -14.42 -9.77
N LEU A 295 -13.92 -15.37 -9.23
CA LEU A 295 -13.83 -16.75 -9.71
C LEU A 295 -15.02 -17.63 -9.27
N GLY A 296 -15.97 -17.10 -8.48
CA GLY A 296 -17.08 -17.87 -7.94
C GLY A 296 -16.62 -18.92 -6.92
N ARG A 297 -15.56 -18.63 -6.15
CA ARG A 297 -15.01 -19.49 -5.08
C ARG A 297 -15.24 -18.85 -3.70
N PRO A 298 -16.50 -18.76 -3.24
CA PRO A 298 -16.86 -17.98 -2.05
C PRO A 298 -16.17 -18.46 -0.78
N GLU A 299 -15.95 -19.76 -0.61
CA GLU A 299 -15.29 -20.30 0.58
C GLU A 299 -13.82 -19.83 0.66
N LYS A 300 -13.11 -19.82 -0.46
CA LYS A 300 -11.74 -19.30 -0.55
C LYS A 300 -11.70 -17.78 -0.36
N ALA A 301 -12.68 -17.07 -0.91
CA ALA A 301 -12.79 -15.62 -0.77
C ALA A 301 -12.98 -15.22 0.71
N LEU A 302 -13.87 -15.91 1.42
CA LEU A 302 -14.14 -15.68 2.84
C LEU A 302 -12.90 -16.00 3.68
N ALA A 303 -12.23 -17.13 3.42
CA ALA A 303 -11.00 -17.50 4.12
C ALA A 303 -9.88 -16.45 3.92
N ALA A 304 -9.68 -15.98 2.70
CA ALA A 304 -8.69 -14.94 2.41
C ALA A 304 -9.02 -13.60 3.09
N ALA A 305 -10.30 -13.20 3.10
CA ALA A 305 -10.74 -11.98 3.78
C ALA A 305 -10.61 -12.08 5.30
N LEU A 306 -10.91 -13.23 5.89
CA LEU A 306 -10.71 -13.48 7.33
C LEU A 306 -9.22 -13.40 7.71
N ASP A 307 -8.35 -14.06 6.96
CA ASP A 307 -6.90 -14.00 7.17
C ASP A 307 -6.37 -12.56 7.12
N GLU A 308 -6.87 -11.74 6.18
CA GLU A 308 -6.49 -10.32 6.11
C GLU A 308 -6.95 -9.54 7.35
N ILE A 309 -8.18 -9.74 7.82
CA ILE A 309 -8.69 -9.09 9.04
C ILE A 309 -7.89 -9.54 10.27
N GLU A 310 -7.53 -10.82 10.36
CA GLU A 310 -6.72 -11.34 11.47
C GLU A 310 -5.30 -10.74 11.48
N ARG A 311 -4.68 -10.56 10.30
CA ARG A 311 -3.33 -10.00 10.19
C ARG A 311 -3.27 -8.48 10.31
N ALA A 312 -4.23 -7.76 9.72
CA ALA A 312 -4.18 -6.31 9.55
C ALA A 312 -5.26 -5.54 10.32
N GLY A 313 -6.23 -6.24 10.91
CA GLY A 313 -7.43 -5.65 11.52
C GLY A 313 -8.50 -5.29 10.50
N GLU A 314 -9.59 -4.69 10.98
CA GLU A 314 -10.73 -4.22 10.16
C GLU A 314 -10.39 -2.92 9.41
N THR A 315 -9.36 -2.98 8.58
CA THR A 315 -9.04 -1.91 7.63
C THR A 315 -10.12 -1.79 6.56
N GLU A 316 -10.21 -0.64 5.90
CA GLU A 316 -11.17 -0.44 4.81
C GLU A 316 -10.99 -1.47 3.67
N ASP A 317 -9.76 -1.77 3.25
CA ASP A 317 -9.47 -2.81 2.25
C ASP A 317 -9.93 -4.21 2.69
N ALA A 318 -9.63 -4.61 3.93
CA ALA A 318 -10.02 -5.91 4.47
C ALA A 318 -11.55 -6.05 4.57
N LEU A 319 -12.24 -4.99 5.01
CA LEU A 319 -13.70 -4.96 5.08
C LEU A 319 -14.33 -5.01 3.68
N LYS A 320 -13.77 -4.33 2.68
CA LYS A 320 -14.21 -4.47 1.28
C LYS A 320 -14.03 -5.90 0.77
N GLY A 321 -12.86 -6.50 1.00
CA GLY A 321 -12.57 -7.89 0.64
C GLY A 321 -13.58 -8.86 1.23
N MET A 322 -13.91 -8.69 2.52
CA MET A 322 -14.97 -9.45 3.19
C MET A 322 -16.35 -9.20 2.58
N GLY A 323 -16.69 -7.94 2.26
CA GLY A 323 -17.95 -7.59 1.61
C GLY A 323 -18.14 -8.31 0.28
N PHE A 324 -17.12 -8.29 -0.59
CA PHE A 324 -17.16 -9.02 -1.86
C PHE A 324 -17.22 -10.54 -1.67
N ALA A 325 -16.49 -11.08 -0.70
CA ALA A 325 -16.52 -12.50 -0.38
C ALA A 325 -17.91 -12.96 0.09
N ARG A 326 -18.56 -12.18 0.97
CA ARG A 326 -19.94 -12.45 1.44
C ARG A 326 -20.95 -12.35 0.30
N LEU A 327 -20.80 -11.36 -0.56
CA LEU A 327 -21.66 -11.22 -1.73
C LEU A 327 -21.55 -12.43 -2.66
N ALA A 328 -20.33 -12.91 -2.93
CA ALA A 328 -20.11 -14.14 -3.70
C ALA A 328 -20.69 -15.39 -3.02
N ALA A 329 -20.76 -15.39 -1.68
CA ALA A 329 -21.40 -16.45 -0.89
C ALA A 329 -22.93 -16.33 -0.82
N GLY A 330 -23.52 -15.27 -1.40
CA GLY A 330 -24.96 -14.99 -1.35
C GLY A 330 -25.43 -14.28 -0.07
N ASP A 331 -24.54 -13.93 0.85
CA ASP A 331 -24.86 -13.14 2.03
C ASP A 331 -24.81 -11.63 1.73
N ALA A 332 -25.80 -11.17 0.96
CA ALA A 332 -25.88 -9.77 0.56
C ALA A 332 -26.10 -8.82 1.76
N ARG A 333 -26.80 -9.25 2.82
CA ARG A 333 -26.99 -8.43 4.03
C ARG A 333 -25.68 -8.25 4.79
N GLY A 334 -24.94 -9.34 5.01
CA GLY A 334 -23.62 -9.27 5.62
C GLY A 334 -22.62 -8.47 4.79
N ALA A 335 -22.73 -8.54 3.45
CA ALA A 335 -21.94 -7.72 2.54
C ALA A 335 -22.22 -6.21 2.72
N VAL A 336 -23.49 -5.79 2.78
CA VAL A 336 -23.86 -4.39 3.08
C VAL A 336 -23.21 -3.92 4.38
N ALA A 337 -23.29 -4.70 5.46
CA ALA A 337 -22.70 -4.34 6.75
C ALA A 337 -21.17 -4.14 6.66
N ASN A 338 -20.47 -4.98 5.91
CA ASN A 338 -19.03 -4.83 5.69
C ASN A 338 -18.69 -3.59 4.85
N PHE A 339 -19.46 -3.32 3.78
CA PHE A 339 -19.24 -2.11 2.99
C PHE A 339 -19.60 -0.83 3.75
N ASP A 340 -20.62 -0.85 4.61
CA ASP A 340 -20.93 0.25 5.52
C ASP A 340 -19.78 0.53 6.49
N ALA A 341 -19.19 -0.51 7.07
CA ALA A 341 -18.00 -0.37 7.92
C ALA A 341 -16.79 0.15 7.13
N ALA A 342 -16.57 -0.33 5.90
CA ALA A 342 -15.51 0.16 5.02
C ALA A 342 -15.69 1.65 4.69
N LEU A 343 -16.92 2.09 4.36
CA LEU A 343 -17.25 3.48 4.09
C LEU A 343 -17.19 4.36 5.34
N ALA A 344 -17.46 3.82 6.52
CA ALA A 344 -17.23 4.54 7.78
C ALA A 344 -15.73 4.81 8.00
N ASN A 345 -14.87 3.86 7.63
CA ASN A 345 -13.42 4.01 7.68
C ASN A 345 -12.89 4.97 6.59
N ALA A 346 -13.42 4.91 5.37
CA ALA A 346 -13.07 5.80 4.27
C ALA A 346 -14.32 6.22 3.46
N PRO A 347 -14.94 7.37 3.80
CA PRO A 347 -16.17 7.83 3.13
C PRO A 347 -16.05 8.12 1.63
N GLY A 348 -14.81 8.28 1.14
CA GLY A 348 -14.45 8.47 -0.26
C GLY A 348 -14.18 7.18 -1.04
N ALA A 349 -14.29 6.00 -0.43
CA ALA A 349 -14.03 4.72 -1.11
C ALA A 349 -15.11 4.41 -2.16
N GLY A 350 -14.86 4.77 -3.42
CA GLY A 350 -15.80 4.57 -4.54
C GLY A 350 -16.07 3.09 -4.85
N ASP A 351 -15.07 2.23 -4.66
CA ASP A 351 -15.16 0.78 -4.78
C ASP A 351 -16.01 0.14 -3.67
N ALA A 352 -15.92 0.62 -2.42
CA ALA A 352 -16.81 0.21 -1.33
C ALA A 352 -18.26 0.68 -1.58
N ALA A 353 -18.45 1.91 -2.07
CA ALA A 353 -19.77 2.44 -2.42
C ALA A 353 -20.44 1.61 -3.53
N TYR A 354 -19.65 1.22 -4.53
CA TYR A 354 -20.07 0.28 -5.57
C TYR A 354 -20.41 -1.10 -5.01
N GLY A 355 -19.53 -1.71 -4.19
CA GLY A 355 -19.79 -3.04 -3.62
C GLY A 355 -21.06 -3.05 -2.76
N ARG A 356 -21.32 -1.95 -2.04
CA ARG A 356 -22.58 -1.75 -1.32
C ARG A 356 -23.79 -1.70 -2.25
N ALA A 357 -23.67 -1.00 -3.39
CA ALA A 357 -24.72 -0.93 -4.40
C ALA A 357 -25.02 -2.32 -5.00
N ASP A 358 -23.99 -3.11 -5.32
CA ASP A 358 -24.13 -4.49 -5.77
C ASP A 358 -24.86 -5.36 -4.73
N ALA A 359 -24.52 -5.20 -3.46
CA ALA A 359 -25.19 -5.94 -2.39
C ALA A 359 -26.66 -5.53 -2.22
N LEU A 360 -26.99 -4.24 -2.34
CA LEU A 360 -28.38 -3.76 -2.35
C LEU A 360 -29.16 -4.28 -3.56
N LEU A 361 -28.53 -4.30 -4.74
CA LEU A 361 -29.12 -4.85 -5.96
C LEU A 361 -29.47 -6.33 -5.76
N ALA A 362 -28.58 -7.10 -5.14
CA ALA A 362 -28.81 -8.50 -4.81
C ALA A 362 -29.95 -8.72 -3.78
N LEU A 363 -30.21 -7.72 -2.93
CA LEU A 363 -31.35 -7.72 -2.00
C LEU A 363 -32.67 -7.29 -2.65
N GLY A 364 -32.64 -6.78 -3.89
CA GLY A 364 -33.80 -6.21 -4.58
C GLY A 364 -34.15 -4.79 -4.13
N GLU A 365 -33.26 -4.11 -3.40
CA GLU A 365 -33.42 -2.72 -2.96
C GLU A 365 -32.99 -1.77 -4.10
N LEU A 366 -33.73 -1.81 -5.21
CA LEU A 366 -33.28 -1.33 -6.52
C LEU A 366 -33.06 0.19 -6.57
N GLU A 367 -33.96 0.99 -6.00
CA GLU A 367 -33.86 2.45 -5.96
C GLU A 367 -32.67 2.90 -5.11
N LEU A 368 -32.43 2.20 -4.00
CA LEU A 368 -31.26 2.45 -3.16
C LEU A 368 -29.98 2.07 -3.90
N ALA A 369 -29.94 0.89 -4.53
CA ALA A 369 -28.79 0.47 -5.33
C ALA A 369 -28.46 1.52 -6.41
N LEU A 370 -29.47 2.01 -7.12
CA LEU A 370 -29.32 3.05 -8.14
C LEU A 370 -28.67 4.33 -7.57
N ALA A 371 -29.19 4.86 -6.45
CA ALA A 371 -28.64 6.05 -5.81
C ALA A 371 -27.19 5.84 -5.34
N HIS A 372 -26.84 4.63 -4.91
CA HIS A 372 -25.48 4.30 -4.52
C HIS A 372 -24.52 4.14 -5.70
N TYR A 373 -24.96 3.60 -6.85
CA TYR A 373 -24.16 3.64 -8.08
C TYR A 373 -23.97 5.06 -8.60
N GLU A 374 -25.00 5.91 -8.55
CA GLU A 374 -24.90 7.33 -8.87
C GLU A 374 -23.83 8.02 -8.02
N ARG A 375 -23.84 7.76 -6.71
CA ARG A 375 -22.80 8.26 -5.81
C ARG A 375 -21.42 7.69 -6.13
N ALA A 376 -21.31 6.39 -6.42
CA ALA A 376 -20.04 5.76 -6.75
C ALA A 376 -19.43 6.36 -8.02
N VAL A 377 -20.23 6.65 -9.05
CA VAL A 377 -19.79 7.31 -10.29
C VAL A 377 -19.54 8.81 -10.11
N ALA A 378 -20.28 9.48 -9.23
CA ALA A 378 -20.01 10.88 -8.88
C ALA A 378 -18.69 11.03 -8.12
N VAL A 379 -18.35 10.02 -7.31
CA VAL A 379 -17.07 9.87 -6.62
C VAL A 379 -16.00 9.54 -7.66
N ASP A 380 -16.03 8.39 -8.31
CA ASP A 380 -15.09 8.03 -9.39
C ASP A 380 -15.80 7.82 -10.74
N PRO A 381 -15.74 8.82 -11.65
CA PRO A 381 -16.34 8.70 -12.99
C PRO A 381 -15.70 7.63 -13.88
N PHE A 382 -14.49 7.16 -13.53
CA PHE A 382 -13.68 6.22 -14.31
C PHE A 382 -13.69 4.81 -13.72
N TYR A 383 -14.76 4.46 -13.01
CA TYR A 383 -14.94 3.13 -12.46
C TYR A 383 -15.93 2.29 -13.30
N PRO A 384 -15.45 1.41 -14.20
CA PRO A 384 -16.30 0.75 -15.19
C PRO A 384 -17.33 -0.21 -14.55
N GLN A 385 -16.98 -0.85 -13.43
CA GLN A 385 -17.87 -1.73 -12.68
C GLN A 385 -19.09 -0.98 -12.15
N ALA A 386 -18.93 0.25 -11.63
CA ALA A 386 -20.06 1.05 -11.16
C ALA A 386 -20.99 1.49 -12.28
N HIS A 387 -20.47 1.83 -13.47
CA HIS A 387 -21.32 2.13 -14.63
C HIS A 387 -22.10 0.91 -15.10
N ALA A 388 -21.48 -0.28 -15.13
CA ALA A 388 -22.18 -1.52 -15.49
C ALA A 388 -23.22 -1.91 -14.43
N GLY A 389 -22.89 -1.83 -13.14
CA GLY A 389 -23.82 -2.07 -12.03
C GLY A 389 -25.01 -1.11 -12.07
N TRP A 390 -24.78 0.18 -12.33
CA TRP A 390 -25.85 1.15 -12.60
C TRP A 390 -26.76 0.68 -13.73
N ALA A 391 -26.18 0.28 -14.87
CA ALA A 391 -26.96 -0.21 -16.00
C ALA A 391 -27.81 -1.43 -15.61
N HIS A 392 -27.27 -2.37 -14.83
CA HIS A 392 -28.02 -3.52 -14.30
C HIS A 392 -29.17 -3.09 -13.37
N ALA A 393 -28.96 -2.13 -12.48
CA ALA A 393 -30.03 -1.59 -11.63
C ALA A 393 -31.13 -0.91 -12.45
N LEU A 394 -30.78 -0.14 -13.48
CA LEU A 394 -31.76 0.47 -14.40
C LEU A 394 -32.63 -0.59 -15.09
N ARG A 395 -32.02 -1.68 -15.58
CA ARG A 395 -32.75 -2.81 -16.16
C ARG A 395 -33.71 -3.45 -15.16
N ALA A 396 -33.26 -3.67 -13.93
CA ALA A 396 -34.08 -4.28 -12.88
C ALA A 396 -35.27 -3.40 -12.49
N LEU A 397 -35.10 -2.07 -12.53
CA LEU A 397 -36.16 -1.08 -12.31
C LEU A 397 -37.14 -0.93 -13.50
N GLY A 398 -36.91 -1.65 -14.61
CA GLY A 398 -37.68 -1.51 -15.84
C GLY A 398 -37.35 -0.27 -16.67
N ARG A 399 -36.33 0.51 -16.27
CA ARG A 399 -35.80 1.66 -17.02
C ARG A 399 -34.76 1.21 -18.06
N ILE A 400 -35.15 0.19 -18.84
CA ILE A 400 -34.23 -0.59 -19.66
C ILE A 400 -33.61 0.21 -20.81
N GLU A 401 -34.31 1.24 -21.29
CA GLU A 401 -33.87 2.14 -22.36
C GLU A 401 -32.68 3.02 -21.96
N GLU A 402 -32.48 3.26 -20.66
CA GLU A 402 -31.38 4.10 -20.14
C GLU A 402 -30.08 3.31 -19.92
N ALA A 403 -30.17 1.98 -19.77
CA ALA A 403 -29.04 1.11 -19.46
C ALA A 403 -27.93 1.08 -20.54
N PRO A 404 -28.22 1.07 -21.87
CA PRO A 404 -27.19 1.05 -22.91
C PRO A 404 -26.16 2.18 -22.80
N ALA A 405 -26.61 3.39 -22.43
CA ALA A 405 -25.73 4.54 -22.28
C ALA A 405 -24.67 4.32 -21.20
N ARG A 406 -25.04 3.63 -20.11
CA ARG A 406 -24.13 3.34 -19.00
C ARG A 406 -23.14 2.22 -19.34
N PHE A 407 -23.58 1.15 -19.99
CA PHE A 407 -22.64 0.14 -20.50
C PHE A 407 -21.65 0.72 -21.51
N ALA A 408 -22.11 1.64 -22.37
CA ALA A 408 -21.24 2.33 -23.32
C ALA A 408 -20.14 3.16 -22.62
N VAL A 409 -20.43 3.76 -21.46
CA VAL A 409 -19.39 4.42 -20.64
C VAL A 409 -18.42 3.38 -20.07
N ALA A 410 -18.92 2.28 -19.50
CA ALA A 410 -18.09 1.23 -18.91
C ALA A 410 -17.05 0.68 -19.90
N VAL A 411 -17.47 0.34 -21.13
CA VAL A 411 -16.56 -0.20 -22.16
C VAL A 411 -15.60 0.84 -22.74
N ARG A 412 -15.94 2.13 -22.65
CA ARG A 412 -15.04 3.22 -23.03
C ARG A 412 -13.97 3.47 -21.98
N VAL A 413 -14.30 3.27 -20.70
CA VAL A 413 -13.37 3.37 -19.58
C VAL A 413 -12.43 2.15 -19.56
N ASP A 414 -12.98 0.94 -19.70
CA ASP A 414 -12.21 -0.30 -19.80
C ASP A 414 -12.75 -1.20 -20.92
N SER A 415 -12.04 -1.22 -22.06
CA SER A 415 -12.39 -2.04 -23.21
C SER A 415 -12.14 -3.54 -23.01
N ALA A 416 -11.52 -3.95 -21.89
CA ALA A 416 -11.30 -5.34 -21.51
C ALA A 416 -12.37 -5.85 -20.51
N TYR A 417 -13.38 -5.03 -20.18
CA TYR A 417 -14.43 -5.42 -19.24
C TYR A 417 -15.59 -6.15 -19.94
N ALA A 418 -15.42 -7.46 -20.17
CA ALA A 418 -16.41 -8.30 -20.86
C ALA A 418 -17.84 -8.26 -20.28
N PRO A 419 -18.05 -8.23 -18.94
CA PRO A 419 -19.40 -8.14 -18.36
C PRO A 419 -20.21 -6.94 -18.87
N ALA A 420 -19.58 -5.80 -19.15
CA ALA A 420 -20.29 -4.64 -19.71
C ALA A 420 -20.75 -4.86 -21.16
N TYR A 421 -19.95 -5.51 -21.99
CA TYR A 421 -20.37 -5.88 -23.36
C TYR A 421 -21.55 -6.84 -23.34
N ARG A 422 -21.49 -7.87 -22.48
CA ARG A 422 -22.55 -8.87 -22.34
C ARG A 422 -23.84 -8.24 -21.80
N GLY A 423 -23.74 -7.44 -20.74
CA GLY A 423 -24.88 -6.73 -20.17
C GLY A 423 -25.54 -5.77 -21.16
N TRP A 424 -24.74 -5.09 -21.99
CA TRP A 424 -25.25 -4.25 -23.07
C TRP A 424 -25.99 -5.06 -24.14
N ALA A 425 -25.38 -6.16 -24.61
CA ALA A 425 -25.98 -7.03 -25.61
C ALA A 425 -27.31 -7.62 -25.13
N ASP A 426 -27.38 -8.12 -23.89
CA ASP A 426 -28.60 -8.63 -23.26
C ASP A 426 -29.69 -7.55 -23.19
N THR A 427 -29.30 -6.30 -22.93
CA THR A 427 -30.21 -5.16 -22.87
C THR A 427 -30.80 -4.85 -24.24
N LEU A 428 -29.97 -4.78 -25.29
CA LEU A 428 -30.42 -4.54 -26.65
C LEU A 428 -31.31 -5.68 -27.16
N GLN A 429 -30.99 -6.93 -26.81
CA GLN A 429 -31.83 -8.07 -27.15
C GLN A 429 -33.21 -7.98 -26.49
N ALA A 430 -33.28 -7.58 -25.23
CA ALA A 430 -34.54 -7.36 -24.53
C ALA A 430 -35.37 -6.19 -25.11
N LEU A 431 -34.70 -5.20 -25.70
CA LEU A 431 -35.31 -4.09 -26.45
C LEU A 431 -35.69 -4.48 -27.90
N GLY A 432 -35.39 -5.70 -28.34
CA GLY A 432 -35.68 -6.19 -29.71
C GLY A 432 -34.63 -5.78 -30.76
N HIS A 433 -33.51 -5.18 -30.36
CA HIS A 433 -32.43 -4.72 -31.24
C HIS A 433 -31.36 -5.81 -31.43
N SER A 434 -31.77 -6.98 -31.91
CA SER A 434 -30.89 -8.17 -32.02
C SER A 434 -29.68 -7.96 -32.95
N ASP A 435 -29.83 -7.17 -34.01
CA ASP A 435 -28.75 -6.89 -34.95
C ASP A 435 -27.60 -6.08 -34.31
N GLU A 436 -27.93 -5.18 -33.37
CA GLU A 436 -26.95 -4.40 -32.60
C GLU A 436 -26.37 -5.21 -31.42
N ALA A 437 -27.14 -6.15 -30.85
CA ALA A 437 -26.69 -7.00 -29.75
C ALA A 437 -25.61 -8.01 -30.16
N ARG A 438 -25.73 -8.62 -31.34
CA ARG A 438 -24.80 -9.65 -31.85
C ARG A 438 -23.32 -9.23 -31.80
N PRO A 439 -22.89 -8.09 -32.38
CA PRO A 439 -21.47 -7.70 -32.35
C PRO A 439 -20.95 -7.47 -30.92
N LEU A 440 -21.81 -7.08 -29.97
CA LEU A 440 -21.44 -6.92 -28.57
C LEU A 440 -21.24 -8.28 -27.87
N PHE A 441 -22.07 -9.29 -28.17
CA PHE A 441 -21.82 -10.66 -27.70
C PHE A 441 -20.50 -11.22 -28.23
N GLU A 442 -20.25 -11.07 -29.54
CA GLU A 442 -18.99 -11.50 -30.16
C GLU A 442 -17.79 -10.80 -29.51
N ARG A 443 -17.93 -9.51 -29.18
CA ARG A 443 -16.90 -8.76 -28.47
C ARG A 443 -16.71 -9.25 -27.04
N ALA A 444 -17.78 -9.50 -26.30
CA ALA A 444 -17.72 -10.06 -24.94
C ALA A 444 -16.97 -11.40 -24.93
N GLU A 445 -17.32 -12.31 -25.84
CA GLU A 445 -16.65 -13.61 -25.96
C GLU A 445 -15.16 -13.48 -26.36
N ALA A 446 -14.84 -12.56 -27.27
CA ALA A 446 -13.46 -12.30 -27.66
C ALA A 446 -12.63 -11.80 -26.47
N VAL A 447 -13.18 -10.89 -25.67
CA VAL A 447 -12.53 -10.36 -24.47
C VAL A 447 -12.43 -11.43 -23.37
N GLU A 448 -13.48 -12.21 -23.12
CA GLU A 448 -13.44 -13.34 -22.17
C GLU A 448 -12.38 -14.37 -22.57
N ARG A 449 -12.24 -14.67 -23.86
CA ARG A 449 -11.21 -15.56 -24.38
C ARG A 449 -9.82 -14.99 -24.11
N GLN A 450 -9.61 -13.71 -24.40
CA GLN A 450 -8.36 -13.01 -24.13
C GLN A 450 -8.02 -13.00 -22.63
N ASN A 451 -8.99 -12.73 -21.75
CA ASN A 451 -8.79 -12.70 -20.30
C ASN A 451 -8.49 -14.11 -19.70
N ARG A 452 -8.79 -15.19 -20.44
CA ARG A 452 -8.44 -16.56 -20.06
C ARG A 452 -7.07 -17.00 -20.57
N GLU A 453 -6.52 -16.32 -21.58
CA GLU A 453 -5.18 -16.61 -22.06
C GLU A 453 -4.16 -16.27 -20.96
N PRO A 454 -3.29 -17.21 -20.58
CA PRO A 454 -2.35 -16.95 -19.50
C PRO A 454 -1.36 -15.88 -19.95
N LEU A 455 -1.19 -14.83 -19.13
CA LEU A 455 -0.16 -13.82 -19.35
C LEU A 455 1.17 -14.33 -18.80
N PRO A 456 2.17 -14.64 -19.64
CA PRO A 456 3.47 -15.09 -19.16
C PRO A 456 4.24 -13.94 -18.51
N LEU A 457 5.17 -14.30 -17.63
CA LEU A 457 6.12 -13.34 -17.02
C LEU A 457 7.21 -12.90 -17.99
N ARG A 458 7.49 -13.72 -19.02
CA ARG A 458 8.53 -13.50 -20.02
C ARG A 458 7.95 -13.04 -21.35
#